data_AF-A0A1H7U941-F1
#
_entry.id   AF-A0A1H7U941-F1
#
_cell.length_a   1.000
_cell.length_b   1.000
_cell.length_c   1.000
_cell.angle_alpha   90.00
_cell.angle_beta   90.00
_cell.angle_gamma   90.00
#
_symmetry.space_group_name_H-M   'P 1'
#
loop_
_entity.id
_entity.type
_entity.pdbx_description
1 polymer ?
#
loop_
_entity_poly.entity_id
_entity_poly.type
_entity_poly.pdbx_seq_one_letter_code
_entity_poly.pdbx_strand_id
1 'polypeptide(L)'
;MTAVTLLGGSAVILVTAVPRLLDPVEVNHEGMFWLSLFAIAANGFSAWLMSRGDSHNESLLNLHMMEDVLGWIGVLAVSIVLYYTDWYILDPILSIAIASFIIYKTWPLFRETIEIFLEATPKELSREKIEEAILSIKGVTNVSHLHVWSIDGKEHAMTVTVSTSLEGMEDIETIKDKIRDNLSDYAVHHSTIEVVYDPGKTLMKSKS
;
A
#
# COMPACT_ATOMS: atom_id res chain seq x y z
N MET A 1 -9.45 4.71 -0.62
CA MET A 1 -10.55 5.38 0.12
C MET A 1 -10.40 5.23 1.63
N THR A 2 -10.27 4.00 2.17
CA THR A 2 -10.11 3.74 3.62
C THR A 2 -8.95 4.50 4.26
N ALA A 3 -7.76 4.49 3.66
CA ALA A 3 -6.60 5.21 4.18
C ALA A 3 -6.82 6.73 4.29
N VAL A 4 -7.52 7.32 3.31
CA VAL A 4 -7.87 8.76 3.32
C VAL A 4 -8.84 9.06 4.45
N THR A 5 -9.86 8.22 4.65
CA THR A 5 -10.82 8.37 5.75
C THR A 5 -10.14 8.27 7.12
N LEU A 6 -9.26 7.30 7.32
CA LEU A 6 -8.52 7.12 8.58
C LEU A 6 -7.57 8.28 8.87
N LEU A 7 -6.78 8.71 7.88
CA LEU A 7 -5.85 9.83 8.04
C LEU A 7 -6.59 11.16 8.24
N GLY A 8 -7.64 11.42 7.46
CA GLY A 8 -8.45 12.63 7.59
C GLY A 8 -9.17 12.69 8.93
N GLY A 9 -9.81 11.60 9.36
CA GLY A 9 -10.45 11.51 10.67
C GLY A 9 -9.46 11.71 11.82
N SER A 10 -8.29 11.07 11.74
CA SER A 10 -7.23 11.22 12.76
C SER A 10 -6.69 12.65 12.85
N ALA A 11 -6.52 13.34 11.71
CA ALA A 11 -6.10 14.73 11.70
C ALA A 11 -7.12 15.65 12.37
N VAL A 12 -8.42 15.45 12.12
CA VAL A 12 -9.50 16.18 12.78
C VAL A 12 -9.50 15.94 14.30
N ILE A 13 -9.31 14.68 14.73
CA ILE A 13 -9.18 14.34 16.15
C ILE A 13 -7.98 15.06 16.77
N LEU A 14 -6.81 15.07 16.12
CA LEU A 14 -5.63 15.77 16.65
C LEU A 14 -5.87 17.29 16.78
N VAL A 15 -6.44 17.92 15.75
CA VAL A 15 -6.75 19.36 15.77
C VAL A 15 -7.73 19.72 16.89
N THR A 16 -8.67 18.84 17.20
CA THR A 16 -9.67 19.06 18.27
C THR A 16 -9.18 18.67 19.66
N ALA A 17 -8.31 17.66 19.77
CA ALA A 17 -7.82 17.15 21.05
C ALA A 17 -6.64 17.94 21.61
N VAL A 18 -5.76 18.48 20.76
CA VAL A 18 -4.58 19.26 21.21
C VAL A 18 -4.98 20.49 22.06
N PRO A 19 -5.95 21.33 21.66
CA PRO A 19 -6.41 22.44 22.50
C PRO A 19 -6.99 22.00 23.85
N ARG A 20 -7.67 20.84 23.89
CA ARG A 20 -8.28 20.28 25.11
C ARG A 20 -7.27 19.80 26.15
N LEU A 21 -5.98 19.67 25.78
CA LEU A 21 -4.91 19.43 26.77
C LEU A 21 -4.68 20.65 27.67
N LEU A 22 -4.94 21.86 27.16
CA LEU A 22 -4.73 23.11 27.89
C LEU A 22 -5.99 23.55 28.65
N ASP A 23 -7.16 23.25 28.10
CA ASP A 23 -8.46 23.56 28.71
C ASP A 23 -9.37 22.32 28.64
N PRO A 24 -9.25 21.39 29.62
CA PRO A 24 -10.05 20.17 29.64
C PRO A 24 -11.53 20.48 29.84
N VAL A 25 -12.36 19.99 28.92
CA VAL A 25 -13.81 20.13 28.97
C VAL A 25 -14.41 18.85 29.54
N GLU A 26 -15.51 18.97 30.30
CA GLU A 26 -16.27 17.82 30.79
C GLU A 26 -16.70 16.89 29.64
N VAL A 27 -16.47 15.59 29.82
CA VAL A 27 -16.71 14.58 28.79
C VAL A 27 -17.82 13.64 29.26
N ASN A 28 -18.69 13.22 28.33
CA ASN A 28 -19.75 12.25 28.60
C ASN A 28 -19.16 10.83 28.80
N HIS A 29 -18.65 10.59 30.00
CA HIS A 29 -18.02 9.33 30.40
C HIS A 29 -19.02 8.17 30.41
N GLU A 30 -20.31 8.39 30.70
CA GLU A 30 -21.35 7.36 30.59
C GLU A 30 -21.53 6.89 29.14
N GLY A 31 -21.56 7.83 28.19
CA GLY A 31 -21.62 7.51 26.77
C GLY A 31 -20.38 6.75 26.29
N MET A 32 -19.19 7.17 26.74
CA MET A 32 -17.93 6.47 26.43
C MET A 32 -17.91 5.04 26.96
N PHE A 33 -18.44 4.81 28.16
CA PHE A 33 -18.53 3.48 28.76
C PHE A 33 -19.37 2.52 27.92
N TRP A 34 -20.61 2.92 27.59
CA TRP A 34 -21.50 2.07 26.79
C TRP A 34 -21.00 1.86 25.37
N LEU A 35 -20.43 2.90 24.75
CA LEU A 35 -19.87 2.80 23.41
C LEU A 35 -18.68 1.84 23.36
N SER A 36 -17.75 1.96 24.30
CA SER A 36 -16.57 1.08 24.35
C SER A 36 -16.95 -0.36 24.66
N LEU A 37 -17.92 -0.60 25.55
CA LEU A 37 -18.42 -1.95 25.81
C LEU A 37 -19.04 -2.58 24.57
N PHE A 38 -19.87 -1.82 23.84
CA PHE A 38 -20.46 -2.27 22.58
C PHE A 38 -19.39 -2.58 21.53
N ALA A 39 -18.40 -1.71 21.37
CA ALA A 39 -17.34 -1.90 20.38
C ALA A 39 -16.44 -3.09 20.70
N ILE A 40 -16.08 -3.32 21.97
CA ILE A 40 -15.35 -4.51 22.41
C ILE A 40 -16.17 -5.77 22.12
N ALA A 41 -17.47 -5.76 22.43
CA ALA A 41 -18.35 -6.90 22.17
C ALA A 41 -18.50 -7.19 20.68
N ALA A 42 -18.68 -6.16 19.84
CA ALA A 42 -18.80 -6.30 18.39
C ALA A 42 -17.50 -6.83 17.76
N ASN A 43 -16.34 -6.29 18.17
CA ASN A 43 -15.04 -6.78 17.72
C ASN A 43 -14.80 -8.23 18.19
N GLY A 44 -15.09 -8.54 19.46
CA GLY A 44 -14.97 -9.91 19.99
C GLY A 44 -15.87 -10.91 19.28
N PHE A 45 -17.12 -10.54 18.97
CA PHE A 45 -18.04 -11.38 18.20
C PHE A 45 -17.53 -11.62 16.78
N SER A 46 -16.98 -10.59 16.13
CA SER A 46 -16.39 -10.70 14.80
C SER A 46 -15.17 -11.62 14.81
N ALA A 47 -14.34 -11.55 15.86
CA ALA A 47 -13.19 -12.45 16.06
C ALA A 47 -13.64 -13.90 16.17
N TRP A 48 -14.67 -14.13 17.00
CA TRP A 48 -15.22 -15.45 17.26
C TRP A 48 -15.91 -16.06 16.03
N LEU A 49 -16.56 -15.24 15.21
CA LEU A 49 -17.15 -15.71 13.96
C LEU A 49 -16.06 -16.15 12.96
N MET A 50 -14.97 -15.38 12.89
CA MET A 50 -13.86 -15.66 11.97
C MET A 50 -13.00 -16.87 12.42
N SER A 51 -12.87 -17.11 13.73
CA SER A 51 -12.12 -18.24 14.29
C SER A 51 -12.79 -19.61 14.09
N ARG A 52 -13.97 -19.66 13.45
CA ARG A 52 -14.66 -20.92 13.10
C ARG A 52 -14.32 -21.45 11.71
N GLY A 53 -13.47 -20.77 10.94
CA GLY A 53 -13.00 -21.22 9.63
C GLY A 53 -11.69 -22.02 9.73
N ASP A 54 -11.68 -23.26 9.23
CA ASP A 54 -10.52 -24.15 9.16
C ASP A 54 -9.39 -23.57 8.28
N SER A 55 -8.53 -22.71 8.82
CA SER A 55 -7.21 -22.49 8.25
C SER A 55 -6.21 -22.01 9.30
N HIS A 56 -4.97 -22.45 9.15
CA HIS A 56 -3.77 -22.16 9.96
C HIS A 56 -3.39 -20.66 10.08
N ASN A 57 -4.30 -19.74 9.75
CA ASN A 57 -4.09 -18.29 9.65
C ASN A 57 -4.44 -17.51 10.95
N GLU A 58 -4.69 -18.23 12.05
CA GLU A 58 -5.18 -17.67 13.31
C GLU A 58 -4.21 -16.70 14.01
N SER A 59 -2.90 -16.79 13.75
CA SER A 59 -1.90 -15.97 14.45
C SER A 59 -1.77 -14.54 13.91
N LEU A 60 -1.89 -14.35 12.59
CA LEU A 60 -1.75 -13.04 11.94
C LEU A 60 -3.03 -12.20 12.05
N LEU A 61 -4.21 -12.83 11.99
CA LEU A 61 -5.49 -12.16 12.22
C LEU A 61 -5.68 -11.73 13.69
N ASN A 62 -5.12 -12.47 14.65
CA ASN A 62 -5.20 -12.11 16.07
C ASN A 62 -4.48 -10.79 16.36
N LEU A 63 -3.30 -10.56 15.77
CA LEU A 63 -2.53 -9.34 16.02
C LEU A 63 -3.23 -8.09 15.49
N HIS A 64 -3.91 -8.18 14.33
CA HIS A 64 -4.58 -7.03 13.75
C HIS A 64 -5.86 -6.66 14.52
N MET A 65 -6.62 -7.66 14.98
CA MET A 65 -7.80 -7.44 15.83
C MET A 65 -7.46 -6.94 17.23
N MET A 66 -6.27 -7.27 17.75
CA MET A 66 -5.82 -6.77 19.05
C MET A 66 -5.68 -5.24 19.04
N GLU A 67 -5.32 -4.62 17.93
CA GLU A 67 -5.12 -3.16 17.86
C GLU A 67 -6.43 -2.39 18.10
N ASP A 68 -7.52 -2.82 17.45
CA ASP A 68 -8.84 -2.22 17.62
C ASP A 68 -9.36 -2.45 19.04
N VAL A 69 -9.22 -3.68 19.56
CA VAL A 69 -9.67 -4.01 20.91
C VAL A 69 -8.88 -3.24 21.97
N LEU A 70 -7.56 -3.07 21.80
CA LEU A 70 -6.73 -2.29 22.71
C LEU A 70 -7.16 -0.82 22.78
N GLY A 71 -7.49 -0.21 21.63
CA GLY A 71 -8.04 1.14 21.58
C GLY A 71 -9.32 1.28 22.41
N TRP A 72 -10.27 0.35 22.22
CA TRP A 72 -11.53 0.37 22.97
C TRP A 72 -11.37 0.03 24.45
N ILE A 73 -10.43 -0.85 24.82
CA ILE A 73 -10.07 -1.08 26.22
C ILE A 73 -9.53 0.20 26.85
N GLY A 74 -8.70 0.96 26.12
CA GLY A 74 -8.23 2.27 26.56
C GLY A 74 -9.38 3.24 26.84
N VAL A 75 -10.35 3.32 25.93
CA VAL A 75 -11.55 4.17 26.10
C VAL A 75 -12.38 3.73 27.31
N LEU A 76 -12.58 2.42 27.47
CA LEU A 76 -13.28 1.85 28.63
C LEU A 76 -12.57 2.21 29.93
N ALA A 77 -11.25 2.03 30.00
CA ALA A 77 -10.45 2.37 31.17
C ALA A 77 -10.55 3.87 31.52
N VAL A 78 -10.42 4.76 30.53
CA VAL A 78 -10.59 6.21 30.73
C VAL A 78 -12.01 6.53 31.20
N SER A 79 -13.05 5.92 30.63
CA SER A 79 -14.44 6.15 31.05
C SER A 79 -14.68 5.77 32.52
N ILE A 80 -14.08 4.67 32.98
CA ILE A 80 -14.16 4.23 34.38
C ILE A 80 -13.42 5.21 35.29
N VAL A 81 -12.24 5.68 34.90
CA VAL A 81 -11.50 6.68 35.69
C VAL A 81 -12.28 7.99 35.78
N LEU A 82 -12.88 8.45 34.67
CA LEU A 82 -13.70 9.66 34.64
C LEU A 82 -14.99 9.55 35.45
N TYR A 83 -15.52 8.34 35.64
CA TYR A 83 -16.68 8.12 36.52
C TYR A 83 -16.36 8.43 38.00
N TYR A 84 -15.12 8.19 38.43
CA TYR A 84 -14.69 8.43 39.82
C TYR A 84 -13.89 9.73 40.00
N THR A 85 -13.43 10.36 38.93
CA THR A 85 -12.52 11.50 38.98
C THR A 85 -12.82 12.52 37.89
N ASP A 86 -12.65 13.80 38.18
CA ASP A 86 -12.79 14.90 37.20
C ASP A 86 -11.53 15.08 36.33
N TRP A 87 -10.80 13.99 36.03
CA TRP A 87 -9.55 14.03 35.28
C TRP A 87 -9.79 14.06 33.77
N TYR A 88 -10.56 15.05 33.31
CA TYR A 88 -10.98 15.21 31.91
C TYR A 88 -9.82 15.30 30.91
N ILE A 89 -8.61 15.60 31.38
CA ILE A 89 -7.39 15.59 30.56
C ILE A 89 -7.04 14.20 29.99
N LEU A 90 -7.57 13.12 30.57
CA LEU A 90 -7.33 11.76 30.08
C LEU A 90 -7.94 11.51 28.70
N ASP A 91 -9.08 12.12 28.38
CA ASP A 91 -9.75 12.00 27.08
C ASP A 91 -8.90 12.54 25.91
N PRO A 92 -8.39 13.80 25.93
CA PRO A 92 -7.53 14.29 24.87
C PRO A 92 -6.18 13.57 24.80
N ILE A 93 -5.62 13.12 25.93
CA ILE A 93 -4.39 12.29 25.92
C ILE A 93 -4.63 10.98 25.16
N LEU A 94 -5.70 10.26 25.50
CA LEU A 94 -6.03 9.00 24.85
C LEU A 94 -6.36 9.22 23.36
N SER A 95 -7.14 10.25 23.04
CA SER A 95 -7.51 10.61 21.67
C SER A 95 -6.28 10.90 20.80
N ILE A 96 -5.32 11.65 21.32
CA ILE A 96 -4.05 11.95 20.63
C ILE A 96 -3.23 10.68 20.44
N ALA A 97 -3.14 9.82 21.46
CA ALA A 97 -2.41 8.57 21.37
C ALA A 97 -2.99 7.64 20.28
N ILE A 98 -4.31 7.43 20.27
CA ILE A 98 -5.00 6.60 19.28
C ILE A 98 -4.85 7.19 17.88
N ALA A 99 -5.12 8.49 17.70
CA ALA A 99 -5.01 9.14 16.39
C ALA A 99 -3.57 9.09 15.84
N SER A 100 -2.57 9.31 16.70
CA SER A 100 -1.15 9.24 16.28
C SER A 100 -0.76 7.81 15.88
N PHE A 101 -1.24 6.81 16.62
CA PHE A 101 -1.03 5.40 16.28
C PHE A 101 -1.67 5.03 14.94
N ILE A 102 -2.91 5.45 14.69
CA ILE A 102 -3.60 5.24 13.40
C ILE A 102 -2.81 5.87 12.25
N ILE A 103 -2.34 7.12 12.40
CA ILE A 103 -1.53 7.78 11.38
C ILE A 103 -0.24 7.01 11.13
N TYR A 104 0.48 6.63 12.18
CA TYR A 104 1.73 5.87 12.06
C TYR A 104 1.54 4.56 11.27
N LYS A 105 0.46 3.82 11.55
CA LYS A 105 0.12 2.56 10.87
C LYS A 105 -0.37 2.75 9.44
N THR A 106 -1.17 3.78 9.19
CA THR A 106 -1.83 4.01 7.90
C THR A 106 -0.90 4.70 6.89
N TRP A 107 0.10 5.45 7.37
CA TRP A 107 0.98 6.26 6.53
C TRP A 107 1.75 5.45 5.47
N PRO A 108 2.37 4.29 5.78
CA PRO A 108 3.05 3.47 4.77
C PRO A 108 2.10 3.01 3.66
N LEU A 109 0.90 2.54 4.04
CA LEU A 109 -0.12 2.05 3.10
C LEU A 109 -0.64 3.17 2.19
N PHE A 110 -0.85 4.36 2.76
CA PHE A 110 -1.25 5.54 2.01
C PHE A 110 -0.17 5.93 0.98
N ARG A 111 1.09 5.92 1.39
CA ARG A 111 2.22 6.22 0.50
C ARG A 111 2.33 5.20 -0.63
N GLU A 112 2.23 3.92 -0.34
CA GLU A 112 2.24 2.85 -1.34
C GLU A 112 1.11 3.03 -2.37
N THR A 113 -0.09 3.34 -1.88
CA THR A 113 -1.24 3.62 -2.75
C THR A 113 -0.96 4.82 -3.68
N ILE A 114 -0.39 5.91 -3.16
CA ILE A 114 0.00 7.06 -3.98
C ILE A 114 1.07 6.68 -5.01
N GLU A 115 2.07 5.89 -4.61
CA GLU A 115 3.13 5.43 -5.51
C GLU A 115 2.52 4.63 -6.69
N ILE A 116 1.56 3.74 -6.43
CA ILE A 116 0.83 3.02 -7.48
C ILE A 116 0.03 3.99 -8.36
N PHE A 117 -0.72 4.93 -7.77
CA PHE A 117 -1.53 5.90 -8.53
C PHE A 117 -0.70 6.84 -9.40
N LEU A 118 0.53 7.15 -9.00
CA LEU A 118 1.46 7.96 -9.78
C LEU A 118 2.23 7.15 -10.83
N GLU A 119 1.83 5.89 -11.07
CA GLU A 119 2.52 4.95 -11.96
C GLU A 119 4.02 4.85 -11.62
N ALA A 120 4.35 4.91 -10.33
CA ALA A 120 5.74 4.86 -9.91
C ALA A 120 6.37 3.53 -10.34
N THR A 121 7.61 3.61 -10.82
CA THR A 121 8.41 2.43 -11.14
C THR A 121 8.58 1.59 -9.88
N PRO A 122 8.28 0.27 -9.90
CA PRO A 122 8.38 -0.57 -8.72
C PRO A 122 9.81 -0.56 -8.18
N LYS A 123 9.98 -0.33 -6.88
CA LYS A 123 11.31 -0.21 -6.23
C LYS A 123 12.15 -1.49 -6.34
N GLU A 124 11.48 -2.64 -6.46
CA GLU A 124 12.10 -3.96 -6.54
C GLU A 124 12.59 -4.30 -7.95
N LEU A 125 12.07 -3.60 -8.97
CA LEU A 125 12.43 -3.82 -10.36
C LEU A 125 13.49 -2.80 -10.80
N SER A 126 14.74 -3.24 -10.92
CA SER A 126 15.77 -2.43 -11.59
C SER A 126 15.46 -2.40 -13.07
N ARG A 127 15.08 -1.22 -13.56
CA ARG A 127 14.93 -0.93 -14.98
C ARG A 127 16.18 -1.32 -15.75
N GLU A 128 17.37 -1.08 -15.19
CA GLU A 128 18.64 -1.45 -15.80
C GLU A 128 18.76 -2.96 -16.01
N LYS A 129 18.36 -3.78 -15.03
CA LYS A 129 18.39 -5.25 -15.17
C LYS A 129 17.46 -5.74 -16.28
N ILE A 130 16.27 -5.16 -16.40
CA ILE A 130 15.34 -5.51 -17.48
C ILE A 130 15.90 -5.08 -18.84
N GLU A 131 16.46 -3.88 -18.92
CA GLU A 131 17.10 -3.38 -20.13
C GLU A 131 18.26 -4.30 -20.56
N GLU A 132 19.13 -4.70 -19.63
CA GLU A 132 20.22 -5.65 -19.89
C GLU A 132 19.71 -7.03 -20.32
N ALA A 133 18.66 -7.54 -19.65
CA ALA A 133 18.06 -8.83 -20.00
C ALA A 133 17.49 -8.81 -21.43
N ILE A 134 16.78 -7.74 -21.82
CA ILE A 134 16.25 -7.59 -23.19
C ILE A 134 17.39 -7.43 -24.20
N LEU A 135 18.41 -6.64 -23.89
CA LEU A 135 19.59 -6.44 -24.77
C LEU A 135 20.41 -7.74 -24.98
N SER A 136 20.33 -8.70 -24.05
CA SER A 136 20.98 -10.00 -24.19
C SER A 136 20.34 -10.91 -25.25
N ILE A 137 19.12 -10.60 -25.70
CA ILE A 137 18.39 -11.39 -26.67
C ILE A 137 19.00 -11.19 -28.06
N LYS A 138 19.45 -12.30 -28.67
CA LYS A 138 19.98 -12.29 -30.03
C LYS A 138 18.97 -11.67 -31.02
N GLY A 139 19.43 -10.67 -31.77
CA GLY A 139 18.61 -9.93 -32.74
C GLY A 139 18.20 -8.55 -32.24
N VAL A 140 18.21 -8.31 -30.91
CA VAL A 140 17.99 -7.00 -30.33
C VAL A 140 19.25 -6.13 -30.48
N THR A 141 19.09 -4.94 -31.04
CA THR A 141 20.19 -3.97 -31.22
C THR A 141 20.12 -2.79 -30.26
N ASN A 142 18.92 -2.44 -29.79
CA ASN A 142 18.69 -1.34 -28.85
C ASN A 142 17.37 -1.50 -28.09
N VAL A 143 17.27 -0.86 -26.93
CA VAL A 143 16.04 -0.76 -26.12
C VAL A 143 15.75 0.73 -25.86
N SER A 144 14.53 1.15 -26.17
CA SER A 144 14.04 2.51 -25.94
C SER A 144 12.62 2.49 -25.38
N HIS A 145 12.20 3.61 -24.79
CA HIS A 145 10.88 3.76 -24.17
C HIS A 145 10.50 2.60 -23.23
N LEU A 146 11.48 2.04 -22.52
CA LEU A 146 11.25 1.06 -21.47
C LEU A 146 10.62 1.76 -20.26
N HIS A 147 9.34 1.49 -20.06
CA HIS A 147 8.54 1.91 -18.92
C HIS A 147 7.95 0.68 -18.24
N VAL A 148 8.11 0.61 -16.91
CA VAL A 148 7.52 -0.42 -16.07
C VAL A 148 6.81 0.25 -14.91
N TRP A 149 5.58 -0.16 -14.65
CA TRP A 149 4.76 0.35 -13.55
C TRP A 149 4.06 -0.79 -12.82
N SER A 150 3.72 -0.54 -11.55
CA SER A 150 2.95 -1.49 -10.75
C SER A 150 1.45 -1.30 -10.98
N ILE A 151 0.69 -2.40 -11.07
CA ILE A 151 -0.77 -2.38 -11.15
C ILE A 151 -1.37 -2.33 -9.74
N ASP A 152 -0.92 -3.21 -8.84
CA ASP A 152 -1.50 -3.41 -7.50
C ASP A 152 -0.47 -3.62 -6.38
N GLY A 153 0.80 -3.33 -6.65
CA GLY A 153 1.93 -3.60 -5.76
C GLY A 153 2.57 -4.98 -5.95
N LYS A 154 1.90 -5.93 -6.60
CA LYS A 154 2.40 -7.30 -6.83
C LYS A 154 2.57 -7.63 -8.31
N GLU A 155 1.60 -7.25 -9.12
CA GLU A 155 1.66 -7.40 -10.57
C GLU A 155 2.20 -6.12 -11.22
N HIS A 156 2.94 -6.33 -12.31
CA HIS A 156 3.58 -5.26 -13.05
C HIS A 156 3.13 -5.28 -14.52
N ALA A 157 3.10 -4.10 -15.11
CA ALA A 157 2.91 -3.90 -16.54
C ALA A 157 4.11 -3.18 -17.15
N MET A 158 4.41 -3.50 -18.40
CA MET A 158 5.53 -2.94 -19.14
C MET A 158 5.13 -2.50 -20.54
N THR A 159 5.71 -1.38 -20.98
CA THR A 159 5.80 -1.00 -22.39
C THR A 159 7.27 -0.85 -22.77
N VAL A 160 7.65 -1.38 -23.93
CA VAL A 160 9.03 -1.28 -24.44
C VAL A 160 9.04 -1.20 -25.97
N THR A 161 9.97 -0.39 -26.49
CA THR A 161 10.32 -0.38 -27.90
C THR A 161 11.70 -1.01 -28.07
N VAL A 162 11.79 -2.00 -28.95
CA VAL A 162 13.00 -2.77 -29.20
C VAL A 162 13.42 -2.59 -30.65
N SER A 163 14.67 -2.23 -30.88
CA SER A 163 15.23 -2.15 -32.22
C SER A 163 15.85 -3.49 -32.62
N THR A 164 15.66 -3.90 -33.88
CA THR A 164 16.24 -5.13 -34.45
C THR A 164 16.83 -4.86 -35.84
N SER A 165 17.85 -5.62 -36.22
CA SER A 165 18.38 -5.64 -37.59
C SER A 165 17.81 -6.80 -38.42
N LEU A 166 16.80 -7.51 -37.91
CA LEU A 166 16.14 -8.62 -38.60
C LEU A 166 14.83 -8.11 -39.24
N GLU A 167 14.61 -8.42 -40.52
CA GLU A 167 13.40 -8.03 -41.27
C GLU A 167 12.29 -9.10 -41.23
N GLY A 168 12.63 -10.34 -40.86
CA GLY A 168 11.70 -11.47 -40.89
C GLY A 168 10.57 -11.33 -39.86
N MET A 169 9.33 -11.52 -40.28
CA MET A 169 8.18 -11.50 -39.37
C MET A 169 8.29 -12.59 -38.28
N GLU A 170 8.81 -13.76 -38.65
CA GLU A 170 9.08 -14.88 -37.72
C GLU A 170 10.20 -14.55 -36.72
N ASP A 171 11.22 -13.79 -37.15
CA ASP A 171 12.27 -13.29 -36.24
C ASP A 171 11.70 -12.29 -35.22
N ILE A 172 10.79 -11.41 -35.67
CA ILE A 172 10.12 -10.43 -34.81
C ILE A 172 9.25 -11.14 -33.75
N GLU A 173 8.48 -12.16 -34.14
CA GLU A 173 7.69 -12.94 -33.19
C GLU A 173 8.58 -13.67 -32.18
N THR A 174 9.67 -14.28 -32.66
CA THR A 174 10.66 -14.96 -31.79
C THR A 174 11.28 -14.00 -30.77
N ILE A 175 11.59 -12.76 -31.16
CA ILE A 175 12.09 -11.75 -30.23
C ILE A 175 11.03 -11.42 -29.17
N LYS A 176 9.77 -11.20 -29.58
CA LYS A 176 8.69 -10.88 -28.65
C LYS A 176 8.46 -12.00 -27.63
N ASP A 177 8.50 -13.26 -28.06
CA ASP A 177 8.29 -14.40 -27.17
C ASP A 177 9.46 -14.56 -26.19
N LYS A 178 10.70 -14.40 -26.64
CA LYS A 178 11.86 -14.40 -25.73
C LYS A 178 11.83 -13.27 -24.71
N ILE A 179 11.33 -12.09 -25.10
CA ILE A 179 11.15 -10.99 -24.15
C ILE A 179 10.11 -11.38 -23.10
N ARG A 180 8.96 -11.93 -23.51
CA ARG A 180 7.91 -12.39 -22.56
C ARG A 180 8.43 -13.45 -21.60
N ASP A 181 9.17 -14.44 -22.11
CA ASP A 181 9.74 -15.50 -21.30
C ASP A 181 10.73 -14.94 -20.27
N ASN A 182 11.65 -14.05 -20.67
CA ASN A 182 12.59 -13.40 -19.76
C ASN A 182 11.90 -12.51 -18.71
N LEU A 183 10.71 -12.00 -18.99
CA LEU A 183 9.96 -11.13 -18.09
C LEU A 183 9.07 -11.89 -17.10
N SER A 184 8.87 -13.19 -17.30
CA SER A 184 8.07 -14.03 -16.40
C SER A 184 8.61 -14.05 -14.96
N ASP A 185 9.94 -14.00 -14.81
CA ASP A 185 10.62 -13.93 -13.50
C ASP A 185 10.44 -12.59 -12.78
N TYR A 186 9.93 -11.55 -13.48
CA TYR A 186 9.78 -10.19 -12.98
C TYR A 186 8.33 -9.82 -12.63
N ALA A 187 7.41 -10.80 -12.55
CA ALA A 187 5.98 -10.60 -12.29
C ALA A 187 5.28 -9.62 -13.26
N VAL A 188 5.81 -9.50 -14.49
CA VAL A 188 5.22 -8.69 -15.56
C VAL A 188 4.16 -9.51 -16.28
N HIS A 189 2.89 -9.31 -15.91
CA HIS A 189 1.76 -10.04 -16.49
C HIS A 189 1.20 -9.38 -17.77
N HIS A 190 1.43 -8.09 -17.94
CA HIS A 190 0.99 -7.34 -19.12
C HIS A 190 2.16 -6.64 -19.78
N SER A 191 2.42 -6.95 -21.06
CA SER A 191 3.55 -6.37 -21.81
C SER A 191 3.11 -5.89 -23.19
N THR A 192 3.38 -4.62 -23.51
CA THR A 192 3.28 -4.07 -24.87
C THR A 192 4.69 -3.96 -25.44
N ILE A 193 4.97 -4.73 -26.50
CA ILE A 193 6.29 -4.80 -27.13
C ILE A 193 6.18 -4.32 -28.57
N GLU A 194 6.76 -3.15 -28.83
CA GLU A 194 6.93 -2.62 -30.17
C GLU A 194 8.32 -3.01 -30.70
N VAL A 195 8.40 -3.50 -31.93
CA VAL A 195 9.65 -3.90 -32.58
C VAL A 195 9.86 -3.01 -33.79
N VAL A 196 10.98 -2.28 -33.80
CA VAL A 196 11.36 -1.35 -34.86
C VAL A 196 12.57 -1.89 -35.60
N TYR A 197 12.49 -1.95 -36.92
CA TYR A 197 13.63 -2.32 -37.74
C TYR A 197 14.62 -1.14 -37.84
N ASP A 198 15.86 -1.33 -37.37
CA ASP A 198 16.96 -0.36 -37.47
C ASP A 198 18.29 -1.07 -37.81
N PRO A 199 18.55 -1.33 -39.10
CA PRO A 199 19.76 -2.01 -39.55
C PRO A 199 21.03 -1.15 -39.42
N GLY A 200 20.89 0.17 -39.26
CA GLY A 200 22.01 1.13 -39.20
C GLY A 200 22.42 1.55 -37.80
N LYS A 201 21.73 1.07 -36.74
CA LYS A 201 21.84 1.59 -35.36
C LYS A 201 21.67 3.11 -35.28
N THR A 202 20.89 3.67 -36.20
CA THR A 202 20.78 5.12 -36.39
C THR A 202 20.00 5.77 -35.24
N LEU A 203 19.10 5.00 -34.62
CA LEU A 203 18.27 5.45 -33.51
C LEU A 203 19.03 5.55 -32.17
N MET A 204 20.32 5.17 -32.11
CA MET A 204 21.17 5.38 -30.92
C MET A 204 21.39 6.87 -30.58
N LYS A 205 21.18 7.80 -31.51
CA LYS A 205 21.56 9.23 -31.34
C LYS A 205 20.51 10.12 -30.64
N SER A 206 19.34 9.61 -30.28
CA SER A 206 18.22 10.43 -29.78
C SER A 206 17.94 10.27 -28.27
N LYS A 207 18.98 10.16 -27.43
CA LYS A 207 18.85 10.34 -25.97
C LYS A 207 19.82 11.46 -25.53
N SER A 208 19.34 12.71 -25.56
CA SER A 208 19.84 13.83 -24.74
C SER A 208 18.70 14.36 -23.89
#